data_AF-A0A843C3D3-F1
#
_entry.id   AF-A0A843C3D3-F1
#
_cell.length_a   1.000
_cell.length_b   1.000
_cell.length_c   1.000
_cell.angle_alpha   90.00
_cell.angle_beta   90.00
_cell.angle_gamma   90.00
#
_symmetry.space_group_name_H-M   'P 1'
#
loop_
_entity.id
_entity.type
_entity.pdbx_description
1 polymer ?
#
loop_
_entity_poly.entity_id
_entity_poly.type
_entity_poly.pdbx_seq_one_letter_code
_entity_poly.pdbx_strand_id
1 'polypeptide(L)'
;MTKDRHVFETLGKARVVVEDGEVVEVGSPLLTYCRLWEKIRGISELNEQEIKDNIEFRIRDFGMCTWNREIEMEAFVGFGASETFMTALRRGLLDSTVTVCEGAGTVITANPALVQGIGARLSG
;
A
#
# COMPACT_ATOMS: atom_id res chain seq x y z
N MET A 1 -5.73 -10.91 -24.73
CA MET A 1 -5.07 -10.94 -23.42
C MET A 1 -6.01 -10.31 -22.42
N THR A 2 -6.17 -10.91 -21.25
CA THR A 2 -6.96 -10.32 -20.16
C THR A 2 -6.20 -9.09 -19.65
N LYS A 3 -6.87 -7.94 -19.50
CA LYS A 3 -6.26 -6.74 -18.92
C LYS A 3 -5.85 -7.01 -17.47
N ASP A 4 -4.72 -6.49 -17.04
CA ASP A 4 -4.31 -6.55 -15.63
C ASP A 4 -5.16 -5.56 -14.83
N ARG A 5 -6.15 -6.06 -14.09
CA ARG A 5 -7.19 -5.24 -13.45
C ARG A 5 -7.17 -5.44 -11.94
N HIS A 6 -6.88 -4.36 -11.22
CA HIS A 6 -6.84 -4.30 -9.77
C HIS A 6 -7.99 -3.46 -9.25
N VAL A 7 -8.72 -3.97 -8.26
CA VAL A 7 -9.85 -3.28 -7.63
C VAL A 7 -9.65 -3.32 -6.12
N PHE A 8 -9.60 -2.16 -5.48
CA PHE A 8 -9.35 -2.06 -4.04
C PHE A 8 -9.99 -0.81 -3.45
N GLU A 9 -10.10 -0.78 -2.11
CA GLU A 9 -10.47 0.42 -1.35
C GLU A 9 -9.20 1.07 -0.79
N THR A 10 -9.16 2.39 -0.80
CA THR A 10 -8.04 3.18 -0.27
C THR A 10 -8.55 4.53 0.21
N LEU A 11 -7.69 5.31 0.89
CA LEU A 11 -7.87 6.73 1.22
C LEU A 11 -9.32 7.18 1.39
N GLY A 12 -9.82 7.12 2.61
CA GLY A 12 -11.21 7.48 2.90
C GLY A 12 -12.22 6.47 2.38
N LYS A 13 -11.80 5.21 2.18
CA LYS A 13 -12.62 4.10 1.70
C LYS A 13 -13.21 4.35 0.30
N ALA A 14 -12.47 5.08 -0.54
CA ALA A 14 -12.80 5.22 -1.95
C ALA A 14 -12.44 3.94 -2.70
N ARG A 15 -13.37 3.48 -3.55
CA ARG A 15 -13.10 2.40 -4.51
C ARG A 15 -12.20 2.94 -5.62
N VAL A 16 -11.10 2.25 -5.91
CA VAL A 16 -10.18 2.58 -7.01
C VAL A 16 -10.02 1.37 -7.93
N VAL A 17 -9.93 1.65 -9.22
CA VAL A 17 -9.60 0.65 -10.25
C VAL A 17 -8.35 1.09 -10.99
N VAL A 18 -7.37 0.19 -11.06
CA VAL A 18 -6.17 0.33 -11.88
C VAL A 18 -6.22 -0.74 -12.97
N GLU A 19 -6.06 -0.33 -14.23
CA GLU A 19 -5.91 -1.22 -15.39
C GLU A 19 -4.57 -0.97 -16.07
N ASP A 20 -3.76 -2.01 -16.24
CA ASP A 20 -2.48 -1.96 -16.95
C ASP A 20 -1.55 -0.81 -16.45
N GLY A 21 -1.59 -0.53 -15.14
CA GLY A 21 -0.80 0.53 -14.50
C GLY A 21 -1.43 1.94 -14.57
N GLU A 22 -2.65 2.08 -15.06
CA GLU A 22 -3.35 3.36 -15.18
C GLU A 22 -4.59 3.43 -14.29
N VAL A 23 -4.81 4.55 -13.60
CA VAL A 23 -6.00 4.76 -12.78
C VAL A 23 -7.20 5.06 -13.67
N VAL A 24 -8.13 4.11 -13.80
CA VAL A 24 -9.31 4.22 -14.68
C VAL A 24 -10.59 4.61 -13.94
N GLU A 25 -10.63 4.43 -12.62
CA GLU A 25 -11.80 4.78 -11.80
C GLU A 25 -11.38 5.18 -10.39
N VAL A 26 -11.97 6.26 -9.88
CA VAL A 26 -11.92 6.66 -8.46
C VAL A 26 -13.34 7.01 -8.03
N GLY A 27 -13.85 6.29 -7.04
CA GLY A 27 -15.13 6.57 -6.41
C GLY A 27 -15.01 7.66 -5.34
N SER A 28 -16.14 8.27 -4.99
CA SER A 28 -16.18 9.28 -3.92
C SER A 28 -15.78 8.67 -2.57
N PRO A 29 -14.89 9.33 -1.81
CA PRO A 29 -14.50 8.85 -0.49
C PRO A 29 -15.64 9.00 0.52
N LEU A 30 -15.74 8.03 1.43
CA LEU A 30 -16.64 8.09 2.59
C LEU A 30 -16.10 9.01 3.69
N LEU A 31 -14.77 9.09 3.83
CA LEU A 31 -14.11 10.01 4.76
C LEU A 31 -13.38 11.08 3.97
N THR A 32 -13.65 12.34 4.28
CA THR A 32 -13.04 13.49 3.61
C THR A 32 -11.80 14.03 4.34
N TYR A 33 -11.44 13.48 5.50
CA TYR A 33 -10.30 13.98 6.29
C TYR A 33 -9.59 12.87 7.06
N CYS A 34 -8.26 12.94 7.09
CA CYS A 34 -7.41 12.08 7.91
C CYS A 34 -6.21 12.86 8.43
N ARG A 35 -6.12 13.03 9.75
CA ARG A 35 -5.01 13.73 10.42
C ARG A 35 -3.63 13.17 10.07
N LEU A 36 -3.54 11.86 9.84
CA LEU A 36 -2.29 11.19 9.46
C LEU A 36 -1.82 11.65 8.07
N TRP A 37 -2.72 11.70 7.10
CA TRP A 37 -2.42 12.12 5.73
C TRP A 37 -2.11 13.61 5.64
N GLU A 38 -2.83 14.44 6.40
CA GLU A 38 -2.49 15.87 6.54
C GLU A 38 -1.06 16.02 7.06
N LYS A 39 -0.70 15.30 8.13
CA LYS A 39 0.63 15.41 8.74
C LYS A 39 1.76 14.88 7.84
N ILE A 40 1.55 13.76 7.12
CA ILE A 40 2.62 13.07 6.39
C ILE A 40 2.72 13.52 4.92
N ARG A 41 1.61 13.97 4.32
CA ARG A 41 1.54 14.33 2.90
C ARG A 41 0.92 15.71 2.63
N GLY A 42 0.45 16.42 3.65
CA GLY A 42 -0.19 17.73 3.46
C GLY A 42 -1.59 17.65 2.86
N ILE A 43 -2.20 16.46 2.81
CA ILE A 43 -3.54 16.26 2.24
C ILE A 43 -4.56 16.69 3.29
N SER A 44 -5.09 17.90 3.15
CA SER A 44 -6.07 18.48 4.08
C SER A 44 -7.51 18.04 3.81
N GLU A 45 -7.80 17.53 2.61
CA GLU A 45 -9.10 16.99 2.23
C GLU A 45 -8.91 15.78 1.29
N LEU A 46 -9.70 14.73 1.50
CA LEU A 46 -9.78 13.57 0.62
C LEU A 46 -10.94 13.78 -0.34
N ASN A 47 -10.63 13.86 -1.63
CA ASN A 47 -11.58 13.91 -2.75
C ASN A 47 -11.05 13.00 -3.88
N GLU A 48 -11.82 12.82 -4.96
CA GLU A 48 -11.43 11.92 -6.04
C GLU A 48 -10.09 12.30 -6.69
N GLN A 49 -9.79 13.60 -6.80
CA GLN A 49 -8.56 14.09 -7.41
C GLN A 49 -7.33 13.78 -6.54
N GLU A 50 -7.38 14.11 -5.25
CA GLU A 50 -6.29 13.82 -4.30
C GLU A 50 -6.02 12.32 -4.20
N ILE A 51 -7.07 11.50 -4.26
CA ILE A 51 -6.95 10.05 -4.23
C ILE A 51 -6.30 9.55 -5.51
N LYS A 52 -6.75 10.04 -6.68
CA LYS A 52 -6.16 9.71 -7.98
C LYS A 52 -4.67 10.05 -8.00
N ASP A 53 -4.31 11.28 -7.65
CA ASP A 53 -2.93 11.76 -7.64
C ASP A 53 -2.05 10.95 -6.69
N ASN A 54 -2.60 10.55 -5.54
CA ASN A 54 -1.88 9.71 -4.60
C ASN A 54 -1.60 8.30 -5.16
N ILE A 55 -2.58 7.68 -5.82
CA ILE A 55 -2.41 6.35 -6.41
C ILE A 55 -1.46 6.40 -7.61
N GLU A 56 -1.62 7.37 -8.51
CA GLU A 56 -0.68 7.55 -9.62
C GLU A 56 0.74 7.82 -9.14
N PHE A 57 0.90 8.58 -8.05
CA PHE A 57 2.20 8.73 -7.41
C PHE A 57 2.76 7.39 -6.94
N ARG A 58 1.98 6.54 -6.26
CA ARG A 58 2.43 5.21 -5.79
C ARG A 58 2.79 4.27 -6.95
N ILE A 59 2.04 4.32 -8.04
CA ILE A 59 2.35 3.58 -9.27
C ILE A 59 3.71 4.03 -9.82
N ARG A 60 3.94 5.34 -9.95
CA ARG A 60 5.22 5.89 -10.45
C ARG A 60 6.40 5.63 -9.50
N ASP A 61 6.15 5.70 -8.20
CA ASP A 61 7.17 5.70 -7.16
C ASP A 61 7.65 4.30 -6.79
N PHE A 62 6.77 3.29 -6.77
CA PHE A 62 7.16 1.93 -6.39
C PHE A 62 6.48 0.83 -7.20
N GLY A 63 5.83 1.16 -8.32
CA GLY A 63 5.23 0.18 -9.22
C GLY A 63 3.97 -0.50 -8.67
N MET A 64 3.21 0.18 -7.79
CA MET A 64 1.93 -0.34 -7.27
C MET A 64 1.03 -0.86 -8.41
N CYS A 65 0.46 -2.05 -8.27
CA CYS A 65 -0.42 -2.67 -9.27
C CYS A 65 0.26 -2.89 -10.65
N THR A 66 1.58 -3.10 -10.65
CA THR A 66 2.35 -3.42 -11.87
C THR A 66 3.41 -4.48 -11.61
N TRP A 67 3.99 -5.01 -12.68
CA TRP A 67 5.13 -5.92 -12.62
C TRP A 67 6.44 -5.25 -12.13
N ASN A 68 6.48 -3.92 -12.02
CA ASN A 68 7.62 -3.15 -11.51
C ASN A 68 7.58 -2.91 -9.99
N ARG A 69 6.79 -3.70 -9.24
CA ARG A 69 6.58 -3.50 -7.80
C ARG A 69 7.86 -3.65 -6.96
N GLU A 70 8.26 -2.59 -6.26
CA GLU A 70 9.45 -2.60 -5.38
C GLU A 70 9.19 -3.16 -3.97
N ILE A 71 9.60 -4.39 -3.69
CA ILE A 71 9.27 -5.07 -2.41
C ILE A 71 10.22 -4.77 -1.25
N GLU A 72 11.35 -4.11 -1.48
CA GLU A 72 12.30 -3.73 -0.43
C GLU A 72 12.14 -2.25 -0.11
N MET A 73 11.45 -1.92 0.98
CA MET A 73 11.16 -0.55 1.39
C MET A 73 11.37 -0.36 2.89
N GLU A 74 11.82 0.84 3.25
CA GLU A 74 11.97 1.24 4.64
C GLU A 74 10.61 1.47 5.33
N ALA A 75 10.64 1.52 6.67
CA ALA A 75 9.47 1.83 7.46
C ALA A 75 8.92 3.23 7.17
N PHE A 76 7.63 3.30 6.84
CA PHE A 76 6.94 4.56 6.56
C PHE A 76 6.27 5.14 7.80
N VAL A 77 5.70 4.27 8.64
CA VAL A 77 5.12 4.60 9.94
C VAL A 77 5.69 3.67 11.01
N GLY A 78 5.34 3.88 12.29
CA GLY A 78 5.83 3.06 13.41
C GLY A 78 4.81 2.08 13.98
N PHE A 79 3.66 1.90 13.32
CA PHE A 79 2.50 1.22 13.92
C PHE A 79 1.75 0.28 12.98
N GLY A 80 2.22 0.07 11.75
CA GLY A 80 1.56 -0.83 10.81
C GLY A 80 1.76 -2.31 11.16
N ALA A 81 0.98 -3.18 10.49
CA ALA A 81 1.06 -4.63 10.68
C ALA A 81 2.43 -5.18 10.25
N SER A 82 2.92 -4.71 9.09
CA SER A 82 4.26 -5.04 8.58
C SER A 82 5.37 -4.65 9.56
N GLU A 83 5.28 -3.48 10.17
CA GLU A 83 6.25 -2.97 11.14
C GLU A 83 6.26 -3.80 12.42
N THR A 84 5.07 -4.21 12.86
CA THR A 84 4.88 -5.07 14.02
C THR A 84 5.52 -6.43 13.76
N PHE A 85 5.26 -7.04 12.60
CA PHE A 85 5.84 -8.32 12.23
C PHE A 85 7.35 -8.25 11.99
N MET A 86 7.84 -7.22 11.32
CA MET A 86 9.27 -6.94 11.17
C MET A 86 9.95 -6.87 12.55
N THR A 87 9.34 -6.15 13.50
CA THR A 87 9.88 -6.02 14.86
C THR A 87 9.86 -7.35 15.61
N ALA A 88 8.77 -8.12 15.48
CA ALA A 88 8.65 -9.43 16.12
C ALA A 88 9.69 -10.44 15.57
N LEU A 89 9.90 -10.48 14.25
CA LEU A 89 10.96 -11.27 13.61
C LEU A 89 12.35 -10.85 14.11
N ARG A 90 12.66 -9.54 14.12
CA ARG A 90 13.95 -9.02 14.60
C ARG A 90 14.22 -9.35 16.07
N ARG A 91 13.17 -9.51 16.88
CA ARG A 91 13.26 -9.87 18.31
C ARG A 91 13.22 -11.38 18.57
N GLY A 92 13.11 -12.21 17.53
CA GLY A 92 12.99 -13.67 17.68
C GLY A 92 11.68 -14.10 18.34
N LEU A 93 10.63 -13.27 18.27
CA LEU A 93 9.29 -13.60 18.76
C LEU A 93 8.47 -14.39 17.73
N LEU A 94 8.87 -14.28 16.45
CA LEU A 94 8.34 -15.06 15.33
C LEU A 94 9.51 -15.67 14.57
N ASP A 95 9.33 -16.88 14.06
CA ASP A 95 10.28 -17.55 13.18
C ASP A 95 10.05 -17.19 11.70
N SER A 96 8.81 -16.87 11.33
CA SER A 96 8.40 -16.53 9.97
C SER A 96 7.05 -15.81 9.97
N THR A 97 6.71 -15.16 8.85
CA THR A 97 5.36 -14.64 8.58
C THR A 97 4.78 -15.27 7.33
N VAL A 98 3.46 -15.21 7.21
CA VAL A 98 2.70 -15.46 5.98
C VAL A 98 1.97 -14.17 5.64
N THR A 99 2.40 -13.49 4.59
CA THR A 99 1.92 -12.15 4.24
C THR A 99 1.28 -12.16 2.87
N VAL A 100 0.06 -11.62 2.76
CA VAL A 100 -0.57 -11.35 1.46
C VAL A 100 0.00 -10.05 0.93
N CYS A 101 0.50 -10.10 -0.31
CA CYS A 101 1.30 -9.09 -0.95
C CYS A 101 0.61 -8.63 -2.23
N GLU A 102 0.45 -7.31 -2.35
CA GLU A 102 0.20 -6.70 -3.64
C GLU A 102 1.40 -6.99 -4.56
N GLY A 103 1.15 -7.53 -5.76
CA GLY A 103 2.16 -7.92 -6.76
C GLY A 103 2.71 -9.34 -6.68
N ALA A 104 2.82 -9.94 -5.48
CA ALA A 104 3.48 -11.25 -5.29
C ALA A 104 2.56 -12.39 -4.80
N GLY A 105 1.29 -12.10 -4.49
CA GLY A 105 0.36 -13.11 -3.94
C GLY A 105 0.65 -13.39 -2.46
N THR A 106 0.88 -14.63 -2.07
CA THR A 106 1.20 -14.98 -0.68
C THR A 106 2.70 -15.25 -0.54
N VAL A 107 3.37 -14.50 0.34
CA VAL A 107 4.80 -14.66 0.62
C VAL A 107 4.98 -15.23 2.01
N ILE A 108 5.77 -16.31 2.12
CA ILE A 108 6.21 -16.88 3.38
C ILE A 108 7.69 -16.54 3.55
N THR A 109 8.03 -15.78 4.59
CA THR A 109 9.42 -15.34 4.79
C THR A 109 9.75 -15.08 6.25
N ALA A 110 11.00 -15.32 6.60
CA ALA A 110 11.61 -14.92 7.86
C ALA A 110 12.41 -13.61 7.74
N ASN A 111 12.51 -13.02 6.52
CA ASN A 111 13.27 -11.79 6.30
C ASN A 111 12.47 -10.57 6.77
N PRO A 112 12.88 -9.89 7.86
CA PRO A 112 12.12 -8.77 8.40
C PRO A 112 12.05 -7.57 7.44
N ALA A 113 13.09 -7.33 6.64
CA ALA A 113 13.11 -6.24 5.66
C ALA A 113 12.10 -6.47 4.54
N LEU A 114 11.98 -7.72 4.08
CA LEU A 114 11.01 -8.10 3.05
C LEU A 114 9.56 -7.97 3.57
N VAL A 115 9.30 -8.44 4.80
CA VAL A 115 7.97 -8.28 5.44
C VAL A 115 7.59 -6.81 5.55
N GLN A 116 8.54 -5.96 5.93
CA GLN A 116 8.32 -4.53 6.00
C GLN A 116 8.00 -3.95 4.62
N GLY A 117 8.86 -4.17 3.63
CA GLY A 117 8.71 -3.54 2.32
C GLY A 117 7.46 -3.95 1.55
N ILE A 118 6.97 -5.18 1.77
CA ILE A 118 5.67 -5.64 1.24
C ILE A 118 4.52 -4.75 1.73
N GLY A 119 4.47 -4.43 3.03
CA GLY A 119 3.33 -3.75 3.66
C GLY A 119 3.50 -2.23 3.87
N ALA A 120 4.72 -1.72 3.88
CA ALA A 120 5.10 -0.39 4.38
C ALA A 120 4.23 0.77 3.87
N ARG A 121 3.87 0.72 2.58
CA ARG A 121 3.21 1.84 1.87
C ARG A 121 1.84 1.47 1.31
N LEU A 122 1.31 0.33 1.74
CA LEU A 122 -0.08 -0.04 1.51
C LEU A 122 -0.93 0.63 2.61
N SER A 123 -1.93 1.39 2.19
CA SER A 123 -2.92 1.93 3.11
C SER A 123 -3.91 0.83 3.49
N GLY A 124 -4.20 0.73 4.79
CA GLY A 124 -5.36 0.01 5.30
C GLY A 124 -6.64 0.83 5.19
#